data_AF-A0A7K2MFA0-F1
#
_entry.id   AF-A0A7K2MFA0-F1
#
_cell.length_a   1.000
_cell.length_b   1.000
_cell.length_c   1.000
_cell.angle_alpha   90.00
_cell.angle_beta   90.00
_cell.angle_gamma   90.00
#
_symmetry.space_group_name_H-M   'P 1'
#
loop_
_entity.id
_entity.type
_entity.pdbx_description
1 polymer ?
#
loop_
_entity_poly.entity_id
_entity_poly.type
_entity_poly.pdbx_seq_one_letter_code
_entity_poly.pdbx_strand_id
1 'polypeptide(L)'
;DERAAVAGALARAGLRPPERFFLRYPHELSGGQRQRVVIAGALVLEPELLVADEPVASLDASVRGEILALLLRLRTELGLSALVVTHDLGLAWNIADRVAVMYLGRIVETGEVEQVLTAPRHPYTQALLSVLPEAPGAPVVLTGEPPDPSRIPGGCRFHARCQILASGEAERAGIATACRTQDPGVLSGDGTAQVACHWAHAVADTEAATPAP
;
A
#
# COMPACT_ATOMS: atom_id res chain seq x y z
N ASP A 1 27.83 0.18 24.49
CA ASP A 1 28.68 -0.87 23.89
C ASP A 1 28.07 -1.26 22.55
N GLU A 2 28.77 -0.97 21.46
CA GLU A 2 28.30 -1.21 20.08
C GLU A 2 28.04 -2.70 19.82
N ARG A 3 28.93 -3.57 20.30
CA ARG A 3 28.84 -5.01 20.05
C ARG A 3 27.59 -5.61 20.71
N ALA A 4 27.28 -5.16 21.92
CA ALA A 4 26.07 -5.55 22.64
C ALA A 4 24.80 -5.05 21.93
N ALA A 5 24.81 -3.81 21.41
CA ALA A 5 23.67 -3.26 20.67
C ALA A 5 23.40 -4.05 19.38
N VAL A 6 24.44 -4.37 18.61
CA VAL A 6 24.34 -5.19 17.40
C VAL A 6 23.86 -6.60 17.71
N ALA A 7 24.40 -7.25 18.76
CA ALA A 7 23.92 -8.56 19.22
C ALA A 7 22.42 -8.53 19.56
N GLY A 8 22.00 -7.52 20.31
CA GLY A 8 20.60 -7.34 20.71
C GLY A 8 19.68 -7.13 19.51
N ALA A 9 20.09 -6.33 18.53
CA ALA A 9 19.32 -6.10 17.31
C ALA A 9 19.19 -7.36 16.44
N LEU A 10 20.28 -8.11 16.25
CA LEU A 10 20.25 -9.39 15.52
C LEU A 10 19.35 -10.42 16.23
N ALA A 11 19.43 -10.51 17.56
CA ALA A 11 18.59 -11.41 18.34
C ALA A 11 17.10 -11.03 18.27
N ARG A 12 16.77 -9.72 18.28
CA ARG A 12 15.41 -9.19 18.06
C ARG A 12 14.89 -9.53 16.65
N ALA A 13 15.73 -9.45 15.63
CA ALA A 13 15.41 -9.88 14.27
C ALA A 13 15.31 -11.41 14.09
N GLY A 14 15.52 -12.20 15.15
CA GLY A 14 15.42 -13.66 15.13
C GLY A 14 16.68 -14.39 14.64
N LEU A 15 17.82 -13.70 14.56
CA LEU A 15 19.11 -14.30 14.22
C LEU A 15 19.82 -14.75 15.50
N ARG A 16 19.67 -16.03 15.84
CA ARG A 16 20.22 -16.63 17.07
C ARG A 16 21.10 -17.86 16.77
N PRO A 17 22.23 -18.02 17.47
CA PRO A 17 22.92 -17.02 18.30
C PRO A 17 23.51 -15.88 17.41
N PRO A 18 23.40 -14.61 17.84
CA PRO A 18 23.73 -13.44 16.98
C PRO A 18 25.21 -13.38 16.58
N GLU A 19 26.11 -13.92 17.41
CA GLU A 19 27.56 -13.91 17.18
C GLU A 19 27.94 -14.66 15.90
N ARG A 20 27.12 -15.61 15.44
CA ARG A 20 27.35 -16.36 14.18
C ARG A 20 27.22 -15.49 12.93
N PHE A 21 26.61 -14.31 13.05
CA PHE A 21 26.31 -13.43 11.92
C PHE A 21 27.25 -12.23 11.81
N PHE A 22 28.07 -11.96 12.83
CA PHE A 22 28.90 -10.74 12.91
C PHE A 22 29.87 -10.57 11.75
N LEU A 23 30.43 -11.67 11.26
CA LEU A 23 31.48 -11.67 10.23
C LEU A 23 31.03 -12.35 8.93
N ARG A 24 29.71 -12.59 8.77
CA ARG A 24 29.17 -13.21 7.57
C ARG A 24 29.05 -12.20 6.44
N TYR A 25 29.48 -12.59 5.25
CA TYR A 25 29.23 -11.84 4.04
C TYR A 25 27.80 -12.06 3.54
N PRO A 26 27.21 -11.11 2.78
CA PRO A 26 25.85 -11.24 2.28
C PRO A 26 25.59 -12.55 1.52
N HIS A 27 26.55 -13.04 0.73
CA HIS A 27 26.41 -14.26 -0.05
C HIS A 27 26.37 -15.55 0.80
N GLU A 28 26.78 -15.48 2.07
CA GLU A 28 26.73 -16.61 3.02
C GLU A 28 25.38 -16.71 3.76
N LEU A 29 24.46 -15.77 3.52
CA LEU A 29 23.17 -15.68 4.17
C LEU A 29 22.04 -16.10 3.21
N SER A 30 21.03 -16.80 3.72
CA SER A 30 19.77 -17.02 3.02
C SER A 30 19.03 -15.70 2.79
N GLY A 31 18.07 -15.64 1.85
CA GLY A 31 17.28 -14.44 1.59
C GLY A 31 16.62 -13.88 2.86
N GLY A 32 15.97 -14.75 3.64
CA GLY A 32 15.36 -14.37 4.93
C GLY A 32 16.38 -13.89 5.96
N GLN A 33 17.57 -14.51 6.01
CA GLN A 33 18.64 -14.05 6.91
C GLN A 33 19.15 -12.66 6.52
N ARG A 34 19.34 -12.37 5.22
CA ARG A 34 19.73 -11.03 4.74
C ARG A 34 18.69 -10.00 5.14
N GLN A 35 17.41 -10.29 4.95
CA GLN A 35 16.33 -9.38 5.34
C GLN A 35 16.33 -9.11 6.85
N ARG A 36 16.53 -10.15 7.67
CA ARG A 36 16.65 -10.00 9.13
C ARG A 36 17.87 -9.18 9.55
N VAL A 37 19.00 -9.28 8.85
CA VAL A 37 20.18 -8.43 9.09
C VAL A 37 19.86 -6.96 8.77
N VAL A 38 19.15 -6.68 7.66
CA VAL A 38 18.71 -5.32 7.31
C VAL A 38 17.77 -4.75 8.37
N ILE A 39 16.79 -5.55 8.82
CA ILE A 39 15.87 -5.17 9.91
C ILE A 39 16.65 -4.89 11.20
N ALA A 40 17.59 -5.76 11.58
CA ALA A 40 18.44 -5.54 12.75
C ALA A 40 19.26 -4.23 12.63
N GLY A 41 19.81 -3.95 11.44
CA GLY A 41 20.52 -2.70 11.17
C GLY A 41 19.64 -1.46 11.35
N ALA A 42 18.37 -1.52 10.96
CA ALA A 42 17.43 -0.43 11.20
C ALA A 42 17.05 -0.28 12.69
N LEU A 43 16.93 -1.39 13.43
CA LEU A 43 16.52 -1.40 14.83
C LEU A 43 17.62 -1.02 15.82
N VAL A 44 18.90 -1.09 15.42
CA VAL A 44 20.02 -0.86 16.34
C VAL A 44 20.02 0.55 16.94
N LEU A 45 19.42 1.52 16.23
CA LEU A 45 19.29 2.91 16.65
C LEU A 45 18.02 3.18 17.46
N GLU A 46 17.23 2.15 17.77
CA GLU A 46 15.96 2.28 18.52
C GLU A 46 15.03 3.35 17.92
N PRO A 47 14.67 3.22 16.63
CA PRO A 47 13.84 4.23 15.96
C PRO A 47 12.44 4.28 16.55
N GLU A 48 11.69 5.35 16.30
CA GLU A 48 10.24 5.42 16.56
C GLU A 48 9.40 5.02 15.33
N LEU A 49 10.01 5.11 14.13
CA LEU A 49 9.38 4.83 12.83
C LEU A 49 10.28 3.93 11.98
N LEU A 50 9.71 2.86 11.45
CA LEU A 50 10.33 2.00 10.44
C LEU A 50 9.69 2.24 9.08
N VAL A 51 10.49 2.58 8.07
CA VAL A 51 10.04 2.63 6.67
C VAL A 51 10.55 1.39 5.95
N ALA A 52 9.63 0.59 5.44
CA ALA A 52 9.91 -0.70 4.81
C ALA A 52 9.43 -0.68 3.36
N ASP A 53 10.36 -0.52 2.42
CA ASP A 53 10.07 -0.56 0.99
C ASP A 53 10.18 -1.98 0.45
N GLU A 54 9.05 -2.56 0.04
CA GLU A 54 8.92 -3.93 -0.47
C GLU A 54 9.66 -4.98 0.38
N PRO A 55 9.38 -5.06 1.70
CA PRO A 55 10.22 -5.80 2.66
C PRO A 55 10.27 -7.31 2.43
N VAL A 56 9.44 -7.84 1.53
CA VAL A 56 9.32 -9.27 1.26
C VAL A 56 9.33 -9.65 -0.22
N ALA A 57 9.51 -8.70 -1.14
CA ALA A 57 9.34 -8.94 -2.57
C ALA A 57 10.34 -9.96 -3.17
N SER A 58 11.53 -10.10 -2.59
CA SER A 58 12.57 -11.04 -3.03
C SER A 58 12.57 -12.38 -2.30
N LEU A 59 11.57 -12.63 -1.46
CA LEU A 59 11.51 -13.80 -0.57
C LEU A 59 10.49 -14.83 -1.06
N ASP A 60 10.80 -16.11 -0.83
CA ASP A 60 9.84 -17.19 -1.08
C ASP A 60 8.63 -17.09 -0.14
N ALA A 61 7.51 -17.69 -0.54
CA ALA A 61 6.24 -17.58 0.18
C ALA A 61 6.33 -17.98 1.66
N SER A 62 7.15 -18.97 2.02
CA SER A 62 7.28 -19.41 3.41
C SER A 62 8.01 -18.37 4.25
N VAL A 63 9.08 -17.75 3.71
CA VAL A 63 9.86 -16.73 4.40
C VAL A 63 9.13 -15.39 4.48
N ARG A 64 8.28 -15.04 3.49
CA ARG A 64 7.47 -13.81 3.54
C ARG A 64 6.64 -13.72 4.83
N GLY A 65 5.94 -14.81 5.18
CA GLY A 65 5.13 -14.89 6.40
C GLY A 65 5.95 -14.71 7.68
N GLU A 66 7.15 -15.30 7.73
CA GLU A 66 8.05 -15.14 8.89
C GLU A 66 8.52 -13.70 9.10
N ILE A 67 8.83 -13.00 8.00
CA ILE A 67 9.27 -11.59 8.05
C ILE A 67 8.12 -10.68 8.43
N LEU A 68 6.91 -10.90 7.91
CA LEU A 68 5.72 -10.15 8.32
C LEU A 68 5.40 -10.35 9.80
N ALA A 69 5.43 -11.60 10.27
CA ALA A 69 5.23 -11.90 11.69
C ALA A 69 6.33 -11.25 12.55
N LEU A 70 7.56 -11.16 12.06
CA LEU A 70 8.63 -10.43 12.75
C LEU A 70 8.32 -8.93 12.86
N LEU A 71 7.94 -8.27 11.76
CA LEU A 71 7.60 -6.85 11.77
C LEU A 71 6.43 -6.55 12.71
N LEU A 72 5.37 -7.36 12.69
CA LEU A 72 4.22 -7.23 13.60
C LEU A 72 4.62 -7.40 15.06
N ARG A 73 5.46 -8.39 15.39
CA ARG A 73 5.95 -8.56 16.77
C ARG A 73 6.78 -7.35 17.20
N LEU A 74 7.69 -6.88 16.36
CA LEU A 74 8.55 -5.72 16.66
C LEU A 74 7.72 -4.45 16.87
N ARG A 75 6.69 -4.22 16.05
CA ARG A 75 5.71 -3.14 16.24
C ARG A 75 5.14 -3.16 17.66
N THR A 76 4.64 -4.30 18.09
CA THR A 76 4.00 -4.45 19.41
C THR A 76 4.99 -4.37 20.57
N GLU A 77 6.14 -5.05 20.46
CA GLU A 77 7.13 -5.12 21.54
C GLU A 77 7.88 -3.81 21.77
N LEU A 78 8.11 -3.03 20.70
CA LEU A 78 8.91 -1.81 20.74
C LEU A 78 8.09 -0.53 20.61
N GLY A 79 6.77 -0.62 20.42
CA GLY A 79 5.91 0.54 20.19
C GLY A 79 6.23 1.29 18.89
N LEU A 80 6.77 0.58 17.88
CA LEU A 80 7.19 1.18 16.61
C LEU A 80 5.99 1.54 15.74
N SER A 81 6.08 2.70 15.09
CA SER A 81 5.28 2.96 13.90
C SER A 81 5.93 2.33 12.67
N ALA A 82 5.13 1.85 11.71
CA ALA A 82 5.64 1.27 10.48
C ALA A 82 4.92 1.86 9.26
N LEU A 83 5.70 2.31 8.27
CA LEU A 83 5.24 2.62 6.92
C LEU A 83 5.75 1.54 5.99
N VAL A 84 4.84 0.74 5.44
CA VAL A 84 5.17 -0.35 4.51
C VAL A 84 4.72 0.05 3.10
N VAL A 85 5.64 -0.01 2.14
CA VAL A 85 5.34 0.13 0.72
C VAL A 85 5.28 -1.26 0.12
N THR A 86 4.17 -1.58 -0.54
CA THR A 86 4.00 -2.85 -1.23
C THR A 86 3.03 -2.75 -2.40
N HIS A 87 3.22 -3.60 -3.39
CA HIS A 87 2.23 -3.90 -4.43
C HIS A 87 1.33 -5.11 -4.10
N ASP A 88 1.58 -5.82 -2.99
CA ASP A 88 0.80 -6.99 -2.57
C ASP A 88 -0.35 -6.56 -1.63
N LEU A 89 -1.58 -6.58 -2.13
CA LEU A 89 -2.76 -6.22 -1.34
C LEU A 89 -3.05 -7.20 -0.20
N GLY A 90 -2.68 -8.47 -0.37
CA GLY A 90 -2.80 -9.47 0.68
C GLY A 90 -1.85 -9.18 1.83
N LEU A 91 -0.63 -8.72 1.52
CA LEU A 91 0.29 -8.21 2.52
C LEU A 91 -0.29 -7.01 3.26
N ALA A 92 -0.77 -6.00 2.51
CA ALA A 92 -1.35 -4.79 3.08
C ALA A 92 -2.49 -5.12 4.07
N TRP A 93 -3.39 -6.04 3.69
CA TRP A 93 -4.49 -6.52 4.53
C TRP A 93 -4.01 -7.10 5.87
N ASN A 94 -2.87 -7.79 5.89
CA ASN A 94 -2.41 -8.51 7.08
C ASN A 94 -1.57 -7.66 8.05
N ILE A 95 -1.00 -6.54 7.60
CA ILE A 95 -0.04 -5.77 8.41
C ILE A 95 -0.48 -4.35 8.73
N ALA A 96 -1.31 -3.75 7.88
CA ALA A 96 -1.63 -2.33 7.97
C ALA A 96 -2.86 -2.10 8.84
N ASP A 97 -2.85 -1.05 9.66
CA ASP A 97 -4.09 -0.51 10.22
C ASP A 97 -4.80 0.36 9.16
N ARG A 98 -4.02 1.17 8.43
CA ARG A 98 -4.49 2.07 7.37
C ARG A 98 -3.74 1.84 6.06
N VAL A 99 -4.42 2.05 4.94
CA VAL A 99 -3.84 1.93 3.60
C VAL A 99 -3.95 3.24 2.82
N ALA A 100 -2.97 3.48 1.94
CA ALA A 100 -2.99 4.56 0.97
C ALA A 100 -2.67 3.98 -0.41
N VAL A 101 -3.64 4.02 -1.32
CA VAL A 101 -3.51 3.50 -2.69
C VAL A 101 -2.94 4.60 -3.56
N MET A 102 -1.84 4.30 -4.25
CA MET A 102 -1.15 5.26 -5.12
C MET A 102 -1.31 4.90 -6.59
N TYR A 103 -1.58 5.90 -7.42
CA TYR A 103 -1.50 5.80 -8.88
C TYR A 103 -0.68 6.94 -9.46
N LEU A 104 0.35 6.61 -10.26
CA LEU A 104 1.22 7.56 -10.96
C LEU A 104 1.68 8.71 -10.04
N GLY A 105 2.16 8.40 -8.83
CA GLY A 105 2.67 9.37 -7.86
C GLY A 105 1.61 10.22 -7.13
N ARG A 106 0.34 9.81 -7.13
CA ARG A 106 -0.73 10.42 -6.33
C ARG A 106 -1.41 9.39 -5.45
N ILE A 107 -1.64 9.72 -4.19
CA ILE A 107 -2.57 8.96 -3.35
C ILE A 107 -3.97 9.23 -3.87
N VAL A 108 -4.62 8.20 -4.41
CA VAL A 108 -5.95 8.29 -5.00
C VAL A 108 -7.04 7.90 -4.01
N GLU A 109 -6.68 7.14 -2.99
CA GLU A 109 -7.60 6.67 -1.95
C GLU A 109 -6.82 6.33 -0.67
N THR A 110 -7.37 6.68 0.49
CA THR A 110 -6.80 6.31 1.79
C THR A 110 -7.89 6.14 2.84
N GLY A 111 -7.63 5.30 3.85
CA GLY A 111 -8.55 5.02 4.95
C GLY A 111 -8.09 3.81 5.77
N GLU A 112 -8.94 3.36 6.68
CA GLU A 112 -8.76 2.07 7.36
C GLU A 112 -8.66 0.95 6.31
N VAL A 113 -7.76 0.00 6.54
CA VAL A 113 -7.46 -1.06 5.56
C VAL A 113 -8.70 -1.85 5.17
N GLU A 114 -9.55 -2.18 6.17
CA GLU A 114 -10.77 -2.94 5.97
C GLU A 114 -11.75 -2.17 5.07
N GLN A 115 -11.95 -0.88 5.32
CA GLN A 115 -12.86 -0.05 4.53
C GLN A 115 -12.39 0.08 3.07
N VAL A 116 -11.13 0.42 2.84
CA VAL A 116 -10.60 0.65 1.49
C VAL A 116 -10.55 -0.65 0.67
N LEU A 117 -10.24 -1.78 1.30
CA LEU A 117 -10.10 -3.06 0.60
C LEU A 117 -11.42 -3.84 0.46
N THR A 118 -12.49 -3.48 1.20
CA THR A 118 -13.82 -4.11 1.05
C THR A 118 -14.84 -3.23 0.33
N ALA A 119 -14.77 -1.90 0.51
CA ALA A 119 -15.66 -0.93 -0.10
C ALA A 119 -14.88 0.18 -0.84
N PRO A 120 -14.03 -0.18 -1.82
CA PRO A 120 -13.21 0.78 -2.57
C PRO A 120 -14.05 1.79 -3.34
N ARG A 121 -13.73 3.08 -3.19
CA ARG A 121 -14.42 4.19 -3.85
C ARG A 121 -13.75 4.60 -5.15
N HIS A 122 -12.42 4.53 -5.23
CA HIS A 122 -11.72 4.95 -6.45
C HIS A 122 -11.80 3.85 -7.53
N PRO A 123 -12.14 4.19 -8.79
CA PRO A 123 -12.21 3.22 -9.89
C PRO A 123 -10.93 2.38 -10.09
N TYR A 124 -9.75 2.97 -9.84
CA TYR A 124 -8.48 2.25 -9.83
C TYR A 124 -8.40 1.18 -8.72
N THR A 125 -8.76 1.52 -7.49
CA THR A 125 -8.76 0.57 -6.36
C THR A 125 -9.75 -0.56 -6.59
N GLN A 126 -10.94 -0.25 -7.13
CA GLN A 126 -11.92 -1.25 -7.57
C GLN A 126 -11.32 -2.22 -8.60
N ALA A 127 -10.61 -1.69 -9.60
CA ALA A 127 -9.96 -2.52 -10.61
C ALA A 127 -8.85 -3.39 -10.03
N LEU A 128 -8.03 -2.85 -9.13
CA LEU A 128 -6.98 -3.60 -8.42
C LEU A 128 -7.55 -4.76 -7.60
N LEU A 129 -8.67 -4.53 -6.89
CA LEU A 129 -9.29 -5.57 -6.07
C LEU A 129 -10.03 -6.60 -6.92
N SER A 130 -10.58 -6.21 -8.07
CA SER A 130 -11.35 -7.11 -8.94
C SER A 130 -10.55 -8.27 -9.54
N VAL A 131 -9.22 -8.21 -9.52
CA VAL A 131 -8.34 -9.27 -10.04
C VAL A 131 -7.89 -10.25 -8.96
N LEU A 132 -8.25 -10.02 -7.69
CA LEU A 132 -7.90 -10.94 -6.61
C LEU A 132 -8.73 -12.23 -6.72
N PRO A 133 -8.16 -13.40 -6.35
CA PRO A 133 -8.85 -14.69 -6.44
C PRO A 133 -10.21 -14.73 -5.73
N GLU A 134 -10.35 -14.01 -4.63
CA GLU A 134 -11.55 -13.95 -3.79
C GLU A 134 -12.57 -12.90 -4.26
N ALA A 135 -12.25 -12.13 -5.30
CA ALA A 135 -13.11 -11.05 -5.77
C ALA A 135 -14.39 -11.59 -6.44
N PRO A 136 -15.58 -11.08 -6.08
CA PRO A 136 -16.82 -11.47 -6.74
C PRO A 136 -16.91 -10.85 -8.14
N GLY A 137 -17.39 -11.63 -9.10
CA GLY A 137 -17.69 -11.16 -10.45
C GLY A 137 -16.54 -11.27 -11.44
N ALA A 138 -16.69 -10.62 -12.59
CA ALA A 138 -15.67 -10.62 -13.63
C ALA A 138 -14.60 -9.54 -13.34
N PRO A 139 -13.31 -9.84 -13.55
CA PRO A 139 -12.25 -8.85 -13.36
C PRO A 139 -12.43 -7.63 -14.25
N VAL A 140 -12.17 -6.45 -13.70
CA VAL A 140 -12.15 -5.20 -14.46
C VAL A 140 -10.87 -5.15 -15.29
N VAL A 141 -11.01 -5.35 -16.60
CA VAL A 141 -9.89 -5.26 -17.54
C VAL A 141 -9.63 -3.81 -17.89
N LEU A 142 -8.55 -3.26 -17.32
CA LEU A 142 -8.09 -1.91 -17.66
C LEU A 142 -7.46 -1.90 -19.06
N THR A 143 -7.96 -1.03 -19.93
CA THR A 143 -7.41 -0.84 -21.27
C THR A 143 -6.26 0.17 -21.27
N GLY A 144 -5.40 0.09 -22.31
CA GLY A 144 -4.25 0.98 -22.47
C GLY A 144 -3.07 0.70 -21.53
N GLU A 145 -1.95 1.33 -21.83
CA GLU A 145 -0.74 1.28 -21.00
C GLU A 145 -0.78 2.36 -19.89
N PRO A 146 -0.13 2.14 -18.74
CA PRO A 146 0.13 3.20 -17.78
C PRO A 146 0.80 4.41 -18.46
N PRO A 147 0.34 5.65 -18.20
CA PRO A 147 0.98 6.83 -18.77
C PRO A 147 2.46 6.95 -18.36
N ASP A 148 3.26 7.54 -19.24
CA ASP A 148 4.67 7.84 -18.97
C ASP A 148 4.76 8.81 -17.76
N PRO A 149 5.48 8.45 -16.67
CA PRO A 149 5.66 9.31 -15.50
C PRO A 149 6.34 10.65 -15.80
N SER A 150 7.05 10.78 -16.93
CA SER A 150 7.62 12.05 -17.40
C SER A 150 6.60 12.95 -18.11
N ARG A 151 5.43 12.41 -18.48
CA ARG A 151 4.34 13.10 -19.20
C ARG A 151 2.99 12.80 -18.55
N ILE A 152 2.83 13.34 -17.36
CA ILE A 152 1.64 13.13 -16.54
C ILE A 152 0.42 13.81 -17.21
N PRO A 153 -0.69 13.09 -17.42
CA PRO A 153 -1.90 13.67 -18.01
C PRO A 153 -2.55 14.69 -17.07
N GLY A 154 -3.21 15.69 -17.63
CA GLY A 154 -4.01 16.67 -16.87
C GLY A 154 -5.22 16.04 -16.19
N GLY A 155 -5.86 16.78 -15.28
CA GLY A 155 -7.02 16.29 -14.54
C GLY A 155 -6.71 15.13 -13.58
N CYS A 156 -7.60 14.15 -13.51
CA CYS A 156 -7.35 12.91 -12.77
C CYS A 156 -6.29 12.08 -13.51
N ARG A 157 -5.21 11.68 -12.83
CA ARG A 157 -4.10 10.92 -13.45
C ARG A 157 -4.53 9.56 -14.02
N PHE A 158 -5.63 8.99 -13.50
CA PHE A 158 -6.16 7.70 -13.93
C PHE A 158 -7.17 7.81 -15.10
N HIS A 159 -7.56 9.01 -15.53
CA HIS A 159 -8.68 9.19 -16.45
C HIS A 159 -8.52 8.43 -17.79
N ALA A 160 -7.29 8.28 -18.29
CA ALA A 160 -7.01 7.60 -19.56
C ALA A 160 -7.28 6.09 -19.52
N ARG A 161 -7.34 5.49 -18.32
CA ARG A 161 -7.58 4.06 -18.11
C ARG A 161 -8.83 3.79 -17.26
N CYS A 162 -9.56 4.83 -16.88
CA CYS A 162 -10.70 4.74 -15.99
C CYS A 162 -11.89 4.08 -16.67
N GLN A 163 -12.38 2.97 -16.12
CA GLN A 163 -13.52 2.23 -16.65
C GLN A 163 -14.81 3.05 -16.67
N ILE A 164 -14.97 4.01 -15.74
CA ILE A 164 -16.15 4.90 -15.67
C ILE A 164 -16.19 5.88 -16.84
N LEU A 165 -15.03 6.30 -17.35
CA LEU A 165 -14.95 7.10 -18.58
C LEU A 165 -15.11 6.21 -19.81
N ALA A 166 -14.53 5.02 -19.80
CA ALA A 166 -14.65 4.08 -20.91
C ALA A 166 -16.11 3.61 -21.11
N SER A 167 -16.90 3.49 -20.03
CA SER A 167 -18.29 3.04 -20.04
C SER A 167 -19.31 4.12 -20.43
N GLY A 168 -18.90 5.39 -20.50
CA GLY A 168 -19.81 6.52 -20.70
C GLY A 168 -20.59 6.95 -19.45
N GLU A 169 -20.29 6.41 -18.28
CA GLU A 169 -20.94 6.76 -17.01
C GLU A 169 -20.57 8.17 -16.54
N ALA A 170 -19.29 8.53 -16.71
CA ALA A 170 -18.81 9.87 -16.41
C ALA A 170 -19.53 10.95 -17.25
N GLU A 171 -19.82 10.65 -18.51
CA GLU A 171 -20.57 11.54 -19.41
C GLU A 171 -22.01 11.70 -18.94
N ARG A 172 -22.68 10.59 -18.59
CA ARG A 172 -24.05 10.61 -18.06
C ARG A 172 -24.18 11.39 -16.74
N ALA A 173 -23.16 11.32 -15.89
CA ALA A 173 -23.10 12.07 -14.64
C ALA A 173 -22.59 13.53 -14.81
N GLY A 174 -22.24 13.96 -16.03
CA GLY A 174 -21.77 15.33 -16.29
C GLY A 174 -20.37 15.65 -15.74
N ILE A 175 -19.61 14.64 -15.30
CA ILE A 175 -18.28 14.80 -14.67
C ILE A 175 -17.10 14.48 -15.61
N ALA A 176 -17.36 14.03 -16.84
CA ALA A 176 -16.33 13.62 -17.78
C ALA A 176 -15.29 14.71 -18.10
N THR A 177 -15.72 15.97 -18.23
CA THR A 177 -14.82 17.11 -18.48
C THR A 177 -13.93 17.38 -17.26
N ALA A 178 -14.50 17.34 -16.05
CA ALA A 178 -13.74 17.51 -14.82
C ALA A 178 -12.67 16.43 -14.66
N CYS A 179 -13.00 15.15 -14.94
CA CYS A 179 -12.03 14.05 -14.92
C CYS A 179 -10.81 14.28 -15.82
N ARG A 180 -11.01 14.90 -17.00
CA ARG A 180 -9.93 15.14 -17.97
C ARG A 180 -9.12 16.41 -17.72
N THR A 181 -9.67 17.38 -16.98
CA THR A 181 -9.10 18.74 -16.93
C THR A 181 -8.83 19.27 -15.52
N GLN A 182 -9.49 18.74 -14.49
CA GLN A 182 -9.41 19.23 -13.12
C GLN A 182 -8.78 18.17 -12.20
N ASP A 183 -7.69 18.54 -11.53
CA ASP A 183 -7.06 17.68 -10.52
C ASP A 183 -8.05 17.49 -9.36
N PRO A 184 -8.39 16.24 -8.96
CA PRO A 184 -9.31 15.97 -7.86
C PRO A 184 -8.76 16.35 -6.48
N GLY A 185 -7.54 16.87 -6.40
CA GLY A 185 -6.92 17.38 -5.18
C GLY A 185 -5.98 16.38 -4.51
N VAL A 186 -5.28 16.85 -3.49
CA VAL A 186 -4.40 16.04 -2.65
C VAL A 186 -5.14 15.69 -1.37
N LEU A 187 -5.17 14.41 -1.02
CA LEU A 187 -5.80 13.92 0.21
C LEU A 187 -5.00 14.36 1.43
N SER A 188 -5.68 14.60 2.55
CA SER A 188 -5.04 14.90 3.82
C SER A 188 -4.59 13.61 4.53
N GLY A 189 -3.64 13.75 5.46
CA GLY A 189 -3.16 12.65 6.28
C GLY A 189 -3.94 12.45 7.59
N ASP A 190 -5.13 13.04 7.73
CA ASP A 190 -5.84 13.25 9.00
C ASP A 190 -6.48 12.00 9.62
N GLY A 191 -6.39 10.85 8.96
CA GLY A 191 -6.97 9.60 9.46
C GLY A 191 -8.34 9.28 8.89
N THR A 192 -8.99 10.22 8.21
CA THR A 192 -10.31 9.97 7.63
C THR A 192 -10.22 9.21 6.31
N ALA A 193 -11.30 8.49 5.96
CA ALA A 193 -11.40 7.84 4.67
C ALA A 193 -11.63 8.87 3.57
N GLN A 194 -10.73 8.92 2.60
CA GLN A 194 -10.71 9.96 1.57
C GLN A 194 -10.42 9.37 0.20
N VAL A 195 -10.92 10.04 -0.84
CA VAL A 195 -10.76 9.62 -2.23
C VAL A 195 -10.57 10.86 -3.11
N ALA A 196 -9.62 10.79 -4.03
CA ALA A 196 -9.37 11.85 -5.01
C ALA A 196 -10.05 11.48 -6.33
N CYS A 197 -11.38 11.60 -6.39
CA CYS A 197 -12.16 11.16 -7.54
C CYS A 197 -13.48 11.92 -7.74
N HIS A 198 -13.64 12.59 -8.89
CA HIS A 198 -14.89 13.27 -9.25
C HIS A 198 -16.11 12.34 -9.28
N TRP A 199 -15.95 11.10 -9.76
CA TRP A 199 -17.02 10.10 -9.77
C TRP A 199 -17.46 9.73 -8.36
N ALA A 200 -16.51 9.43 -7.47
CA ALA A 200 -16.82 9.02 -6.11
C ALA A 200 -17.48 10.14 -5.28
N HIS A 201 -17.23 11.42 -5.62
CA HIS A 201 -17.94 12.55 -5.05
C HIS A 201 -19.35 12.69 -5.62
N ALA A 202 -19.52 12.61 -6.94
CA ALA A 202 -20.82 12.71 -7.59
C ALA A 202 -21.82 11.62 -7.12
N VAL A 203 -21.35 10.39 -6.92
CA VAL A 203 -22.17 9.29 -6.39
C VAL A 203 -22.58 9.59 -4.94
N ALA A 204 -21.66 10.01 -4.09
CA ALA A 204 -21.94 10.33 -2.69
C ALA A 204 -22.95 11.49 -2.55
N ASP A 205 -22.84 12.53 -3.38
CA ASP A 205 -23.79 13.65 -3.39
C ASP A 205 -25.20 13.19 -3.80
N THR A 206 -25.29 12.22 -4.71
CA THR A 206 -26.58 11.66 -5.16
C THR A 206 -27.23 10.79 -4.07
N GLU A 207 -26.42 9.99 -3.36
CA GLU A 207 -26.88 9.19 -2.22
C GLU A 207 -27.36 10.08 -1.06
N ALA A 208 -26.65 11.17 -0.77
CA ALA A 208 -27.05 12.13 0.26
C ALA A 208 -28.33 12.91 -0.11
N ALA A 209 -28.60 13.10 -1.40
CA ALA A 209 -29.80 13.78 -1.90
C ALA A 209 -31.06 12.89 -1.95
N THR A 210 -30.92 11.59 -1.79
CA THR A 210 -32.05 10.64 -1.80
C THR A 210 -32.53 10.40 -0.36
N PRO A 211 -33.71 10.91 0.05
CA PRO A 211 -34.20 10.67 1.41
C PRO A 211 -34.43 9.17 1.64
N ALA A 212 -34.01 8.67 2.80
CA ALA A 212 -34.28 7.30 3.23
C ALA A 212 -35.81 7.02 3.20
N PRO A 213 -36.23 5.80 2.82
CA PRO A 213 -37.64 5.43 2.72
C PRO A 213 -38.39 5.52 4.06
#